data_AF-A0A2D7J935-F1
#
_entry.id   AF-A0A2D7J935-F1
#
_cell.length_a   1.000
_cell.length_b   1.000
_cell.length_c   1.000
_cell.angle_alpha   90.00
_cell.angle_beta   90.00
_cell.angle_gamma   90.00
#
_symmetry.space_group_name_H-M   'P 1'
#
loop_
_entity.id
_entity.type
_entity.pdbx_description
1 polymer ?
#
loop_
_entity_poly.entity_id
_entity_poly.type
_entity_poly.pdbx_seq_one_letter_code
_entity_poly.pdbx_strand_id
1 'polypeptide(L)' 'MGAYLFESLCQVREMARLWRLDYNDERPHESLGYLPPSIYR' A
#
# COMPACT_ATOMS: atom_id res chain seq x y z
N MET A 1 0.51 29.56 1.64
CA MET A 1 0.36 28.55 0.58
C MET A 1 0.38 27.19 1.25
N GLY A 2 -0.75 26.49 1.31
CA GLY A 2 -0.83 25.18 1.97
C GLY A 2 0.01 24.15 1.21
N ALA A 3 0.90 23.45 1.91
CA ALA A 3 1.69 22.38 1.32
C ALA A 3 0.82 21.12 1.23
N TYR A 4 0.13 20.94 0.12
CA TYR A 4 -0.52 19.67 -0.19
C TYR A 4 0.53 18.72 -0.76
N LEU A 5 0.66 17.54 -0.15
CA LEU A 5 1.58 16.50 -0.62
C LEU A 5 1.16 15.93 -2.00
N PHE A 6 -0.09 16.15 -2.39
CA PHE A 6 -0.67 15.64 -3.62
C PHE A 6 -1.40 16.74 -4.37
N GLU A 7 -1.31 16.67 -5.69
CA GLU A 7 -1.86 17.62 -6.65
C GLU A 7 -3.32 17.30 -7.03
N SER A 8 -3.75 16.05 -6.82
CA SER A 8 -5.14 15.63 -7.11
C SER A 8 -5.58 14.41 -6.31
N LEU A 9 -6.90 14.23 -6.19
CA LEU A 9 -7.49 12.99 -5.65
C LEU A 9 -7.11 11.75 -6.47
N CYS A 10 -6.87 11.90 -7.77
CA CYS A 10 -6.42 10.80 -8.62
C CYS A 10 -5.05 10.29 -8.17
N GLN A 11 -4.11 11.21 -7.90
CA GLN A 11 -2.78 10.89 -7.40
C GLN A 11 -2.84 10.15 -6.06
N VAL A 12 -3.67 10.63 -5.11
CA VAL A 12 -3.84 9.96 -3.81
C VAL A 12 -4.37 8.53 -3.99
N ARG A 13 -5.37 8.35 -4.86
CA ARG A 13 -5.97 7.03 -5.12
C ARG A 13 -4.98 6.06 -5.73
N GLU A 14 -4.15 6.52 -6.66
CA GLU A 14 -3.14 5.67 -7.30
C GLU A 14 -2.05 5.26 -6.30
N MET A 15 -1.55 6.20 -5.51
CA MET A 15 -0.56 5.90 -4.47
C MET A 15 -1.10 4.90 -3.43
N ALA A 16 -2.36 5.07 -3.01
CA ALA A 16 -3.01 4.12 -2.11
C ALA A 16 -3.20 2.72 -2.74
N ARG A 17 -3.50 2.67 -4.05
CA ARG A 17 -3.62 1.40 -4.80
C ARG A 17 -2.28 0.67 -4.84
N LEU A 18 -1.19 1.37 -5.14
CA LEU A 18 0.16 0.82 -5.18
C LEU A 18 0.60 0.31 -3.80
N TRP A 19 0.39 1.12 -2.75
CA TRP A 19 0.71 0.72 -1.38
C TRP A 19 -0.01 -0.57 -0.97
N ARG A 20 -1.30 -0.70 -1.33
CA ARG A 20 -2.08 -1.90 -1.01
C ARG A 20 -1.55 -3.15 -1.71
N LEU A 21 -1.04 -3.04 -2.93
CA LEU A 21 -0.43 -4.16 -3.65
C LEU A 21 0.87 -4.58 -2.98
N ASP A 22 1.78 -3.64 -2.75
CA ASP A 22 3.05 -3.89 -2.04
C ASP A 22 2.81 -4.57 -0.68
N TYR A 23 1.86 -4.04 0.11
CA TYR A 23 1.54 -4.59 1.43
C TYR A 23 0.98 -6.02 1.36
N ASN A 24 0.06 -6.30 0.43
CA ASN A 24 -0.64 -7.58 0.40
C ASN A 24 0.10 -8.66 -0.39
N ASP A 25 0.91 -8.29 -1.37
CA ASP A 25 1.46 -9.24 -2.31
C ASP A 25 2.99 -9.38 -2.17
N GLU A 26 3.70 -8.34 -1.73
CA GLU A 26 5.18 -8.31 -1.76
C GLU A 26 5.81 -8.29 -0.36
N ARG A 27 5.19 -7.62 0.63
CA ARG A 27 5.78 -7.47 1.96
C ARG A 27 5.52 -8.67 2.87
N PRO A 28 6.58 -9.30 3.43
CA PRO A 28 6.43 -10.25 4.51
C PRO A 28 6.08 -9.53 5.82
N HIS A 29 5.06 -10.02 6.54
CA HIS A 29 4.67 -9.47 7.84
C HIS A 29 5.01 -10.43 8.95
N GLU A 30 5.67 -9.94 10.00
CA GLU A 30 6.07 -10.74 11.17
C GLU A 30 4.86 -11.40 11.84
N SER A 31 3.72 -10.70 11.94
CA SER A 31 2.46 -11.23 12.46
C SER A 31 1.89 -12.41 11.66
N LEU A 32 2.32 -12.56 10.40
CA LEU A 32 1.96 -13.65 9.49
C LEU A 32 3.10 -14.66 9.33
N GLY A 33 4.08 -14.68 10.23
CA GLY A 33 5.23 -15.59 10.13
C GLY A 33 6.19 -15.22 8.99
N TYR A 34 6.32 -13.93 8.69
CA TYR A 34 7.11 -13.39 7.58
C TYR A 34 6.59 -13.80 6.20
N LEU A 35 5.28 -13.97 6.07
CA LEU A 35 4.61 -14.23 4.79
C LEU A 35 3.77 -13.02 4.37
N PRO A 36 3.62 -12.77 3.06
CA PRO A 36 2.68 -11.78 2.58
C PRO A 36 1.23 -12.29 2.77
N PRO A 37 0.25 -11.38 2.98
CA PRO A 37 -1.14 -11.74 3.23
C PRO A 37 -1.79 -12.53 2.08
N SER A 38 -1.31 -12.34 0.85
CA SER A 38 -1.76 -13.04 -0.36
C SER A 38 -1.68 -14.57 -0.27
N ILE A 39 -0.78 -15.11 0.57
CA ILE A 39 -0.64 -16.56 0.78
C ILE A 39 -1.89 -17.19 1.42
N TYR A 40 -2.67 -16.40 2.15
CA TYR A 40 -3.88 -16.86 2.86
C TYR A 40 -5.20 -16.52 2.15
N ARG A 41 -5.14 -16.15 0.86
CA ARG A 41 -6.31 -15.78 0.06
C ARG A 41 -7.11 -17.00 -0.40
#